data_AF-A0A2A1KGA4-F1
#
_entry.id   AF-A0A2A1KGA4-F1
#
_cell.length_a   1.000
_cell.length_b   1.000
_cell.length_c   1.000
_cell.angle_alpha   90.00
_cell.angle_beta   90.00
_cell.angle_gamma   90.00
#
_symmetry.space_group_name_H-M   'P 1'
#
loop_
_entity.id
_entity.type
_entity.pdbx_description
1 polymer ?
#
loop_
_entity_poly.entity_id
_entity_poly.type
_entity_poly.pdbx_seq_one_letter_code
_entity_poly.pdbx_strand_id
1 'polypeptide(L)'
;MYVERKPSLYIEELRSEFKDNLHHFKDGDEAFDRLIGFVELDHLYSSALKEISTKLDILDDNFNHVYKHNPIHHMERRVKEMNSLIKKLHRKQLDISAESAREHILDIAGIRVVCNYLEDIYVIEKMLLKQEDVKLLKRKDYIKNPKDNGYRSLHIVVSIPVFLSNKVEKLPVEIQIRTIGMDMWASLEHKIRYKNNASTDDYSDMLKDCALEIADVESKMQSIHSAISDNN
;
A
#
# COMPACT_ATOMS: atom_id res chain seq x y z
N MET A 1 -9.38 12.80 -3.28
CA MET A 1 -10.40 11.90 -3.87
C MET A 1 -9.95 10.46 -3.69
N TYR A 2 -10.73 9.64 -2.98
CA TYR A 2 -10.42 8.21 -2.81
C TYR A 2 -10.83 7.44 -4.05
N VAL A 3 -9.90 6.65 -4.59
CA VAL A 3 -10.27 5.59 -5.53
C VAL A 3 -10.38 4.30 -4.72
N GLU A 4 -11.59 4.00 -4.27
CA GLU A 4 -11.88 2.70 -3.67
C GLU A 4 -11.82 1.62 -4.76
N ARG A 5 -10.73 0.85 -4.76
CA ARG A 5 -10.75 -0.47 -5.37
C ARG A 5 -11.31 -1.40 -4.30
N LYS A 6 -12.64 -1.60 -4.33
CA LYS A 6 -13.51 -2.48 -3.48
C LYS A 6 -12.80 -3.29 -2.38
N PRO A 7 -13.38 -3.36 -1.16
CA PRO A 7 -14.28 -4.49 -0.90
C PRO A 7 -15.45 -4.17 0.03
N SER A 8 -16.67 -4.45 -0.40
CA SER A 8 -17.67 -4.97 0.53
C SER A 8 -17.47 -6.48 0.52
N LEU A 9 -17.04 -7.08 1.63
CA LEU A 9 -16.99 -8.54 1.75
C LEU A 9 -18.40 -9.08 1.46
N TYR A 10 -18.62 -9.57 0.25
CA TYR A 10 -19.80 -10.37 -0.02
C TYR A 10 -19.52 -11.74 0.59
N ILE A 11 -20.43 -12.21 1.44
CA ILE A 11 -20.39 -13.55 2.04
C ILE A 11 -20.18 -14.62 0.95
N GLU A 12 -20.64 -14.38 -0.28
CA GLU A 12 -20.42 -15.23 -1.44
C GLU A 12 -18.96 -15.28 -1.94
N GLU A 13 -18.25 -14.14 -1.97
CA GLU A 13 -16.82 -14.10 -2.33
C GLU A 13 -16.00 -14.84 -1.28
N LEU A 14 -16.24 -14.56 0.01
CA LEU A 14 -15.65 -15.31 1.11
C LEU A 14 -15.92 -16.81 1.02
N ARG A 15 -17.16 -17.21 0.68
CA ARG A 15 -17.53 -18.62 0.53
C ARG A 15 -16.81 -19.27 -0.66
N SER A 16 -16.60 -18.54 -1.75
CA SER A 16 -15.82 -19.01 -2.89
C SER A 16 -14.35 -19.16 -2.53
N GLU A 17 -13.75 -18.14 -1.92
CA GLU A 17 -12.36 -18.18 -1.46
C GLU A 17 -12.14 -19.30 -0.44
N PHE A 18 -13.10 -19.54 0.44
CA PHE A 18 -13.04 -20.60 1.44
C PHE A 18 -13.11 -22.01 0.80
N LYS A 19 -13.98 -22.21 -0.19
CA LYS A 19 -14.07 -23.50 -0.92
C LYS A 19 -12.75 -23.88 -1.58
N ASP A 20 -12.03 -22.92 -2.14
CA ASP A 20 -10.74 -23.19 -2.81
C ASP A 20 -9.63 -23.58 -1.82
N ASN A 21 -9.76 -23.20 -0.54
CA ASN A 21 -8.78 -23.51 0.50
C ASN A 21 -9.20 -24.68 1.41
N LEU A 22 -10.40 -25.25 1.24
CA LEU A 22 -10.94 -26.29 2.12
C LEU A 22 -10.00 -27.50 2.29
N HIS A 23 -9.22 -27.82 1.26
CA HIS A 23 -8.23 -28.91 1.27
C HIS A 23 -7.06 -28.70 2.23
N HIS A 24 -6.83 -27.48 2.73
CA HIS A 24 -5.77 -27.17 3.69
C HIS A 24 -6.17 -27.43 5.14
N PHE A 25 -7.44 -27.75 5.41
CA PHE A 25 -7.97 -27.89 6.76
C PHE A 25 -8.36 -29.34 7.06
N LYS A 26 -8.05 -29.79 8.28
CA LYS A 26 -8.25 -31.18 8.72
C LYS A 26 -9.65 -31.44 9.28
N ASP A 27 -10.31 -30.42 9.82
CA ASP A 27 -11.63 -30.49 10.44
C ASP A 27 -12.47 -29.24 10.09
N GLY A 28 -13.79 -29.41 10.01
CA GLY A 28 -14.75 -28.36 9.62
C GLY A 28 -14.86 -27.23 10.65
N ASP A 29 -14.80 -27.55 11.94
CA ASP A 29 -14.87 -26.56 13.02
C ASP A 29 -13.59 -25.73 13.10
N GLU A 30 -12.41 -26.37 12.97
CA GLU A 30 -11.12 -25.67 12.92
C GLU A 30 -11.02 -24.73 11.70
N ALA A 31 -11.55 -25.15 10.55
CA ALA A 31 -11.60 -24.33 9.34
C ALA A 31 -12.51 -23.10 9.54
N PHE A 32 -13.64 -23.28 10.21
CA PHE A 32 -14.58 -22.21 10.51
C PHE A 32 -13.99 -21.18 11.48
N ASP A 33 -13.36 -21.63 12.57
CA ASP A 33 -12.71 -20.74 13.53
C ASP A 33 -11.59 -19.91 12.88
N ARG A 34 -10.80 -20.52 11.99
CA ARG A 34 -9.77 -19.80 11.22
C ARG A 34 -10.37 -18.77 10.28
N LEU A 35 -11.49 -19.08 9.63
CA LEU A 35 -12.20 -18.13 8.77
C LEU A 35 -12.66 -16.90 9.57
N ILE A 36 -13.25 -17.12 10.76
CA ILE A 36 -13.64 -16.03 11.66
C ILE A 36 -12.44 -15.16 12.01
N GLY A 37 -11.30 -15.76 12.35
CA GLY A 37 -10.06 -15.01 12.62
C GLY A 37 -9.60 -14.12 11.46
N PHE A 38 -9.71 -14.58 10.20
CA PHE A 38 -9.38 -13.76 9.03
C PHE A 38 -10.38 -12.62 8.79
N VAL A 39 -11.67 -12.83 9.06
CA VAL A 39 -12.69 -11.79 8.96
C VAL A 39 -12.46 -10.71 10.03
N GLU A 40 -12.12 -11.09 11.26
CA GLU A 40 -11.75 -10.15 12.31
C GLU A 40 -10.51 -9.34 11.94
N LEU A 41 -9.51 -10.00 11.35
CA LEU A 41 -8.29 -9.37 10.86
C LEU A 41 -8.60 -8.35 9.75
N ASP A 42 -9.47 -8.69 8.79
CA ASP A 42 -9.90 -7.72 7.77
C ASP A 42 -10.55 -6.47 8.38
N HIS A 43 -11.52 -6.66 9.28
CA HIS A 43 -12.20 -5.55 9.95
C HIS A 43 -11.21 -4.64 10.71
N LEU A 44 -10.27 -5.25 11.42
CA LEU A 44 -9.27 -4.57 12.22
C LEU A 44 -8.31 -3.74 11.35
N TYR A 45 -7.78 -4.32 10.28
CA TYR A 45 -6.86 -3.63 9.37
C TYR A 45 -7.56 -2.61 8.46
N SER A 46 -8.84 -2.83 8.12
CA SER A 46 -9.70 -1.82 7.48
C SER A 46 -9.86 -0.58 8.37
N SER A 47 -9.98 -0.77 9.69
CA SER A 47 -10.01 0.34 10.65
C SER A 47 -8.68 1.09 10.72
N ALA A 48 -7.54 0.37 10.70
CA ALA A 48 -6.22 1.00 10.61
C ALA A 48 -6.05 1.85 9.34
N LEU A 49 -6.59 1.40 8.20
CA LEU A 49 -6.57 2.19 6.97
C LEU A 49 -7.35 3.49 7.12
N LYS A 50 -8.49 3.50 7.81
CA LYS A 50 -9.27 4.73 8.04
C LYS A 50 -8.49 5.75 8.87
N GLU A 51 -7.79 5.30 9.92
CA GLU A 51 -6.94 6.15 10.77
C GLU A 51 -5.80 6.80 9.97
N ILE A 52 -5.03 5.99 9.21
CA ILE A 52 -3.95 6.51 8.37
C ILE A 52 -4.47 7.42 7.26
N SER A 53 -5.57 7.05 6.60
CA SER A 53 -6.22 7.85 5.57
C SER A 53 -6.62 9.23 6.11
N THR A 54 -7.23 9.30 7.28
CA THR A 54 -7.63 10.57 7.93
C THR A 54 -6.41 11.44 8.24
N LYS A 55 -5.34 10.84 8.79
CA LYS A 55 -4.08 11.55 9.06
C LYS A 55 -3.48 12.13 7.78
N LEU A 56 -3.48 11.39 6.67
CA LEU A 56 -2.92 11.83 5.39
C LEU A 56 -3.77 12.93 4.73
N ASP A 57 -5.10 12.81 4.77
CA ASP A 57 -6.01 13.87 4.27
C ASP A 57 -5.80 15.19 5.03
N ILE A 58 -5.74 15.14 6.37
CA ILE A 58 -5.51 16.33 7.19
C ILE A 58 -4.16 16.97 6.87
N LEU A 59 -3.11 16.16 6.65
CA LEU A 59 -1.80 16.66 6.26
C LEU A 59 -1.82 17.35 4.89
N ASP A 60 -2.51 16.77 3.91
CA ASP A 60 -2.65 17.35 2.56
C ASP A 60 -3.42 18.67 2.59
N ASP A 61 -4.58 18.69 3.25
CA ASP A 61 -5.44 19.87 3.38
C ASP A 61 -4.73 21.01 4.11
N ASN A 62 -4.05 20.71 5.21
CA ASN A 62 -3.31 21.71 5.97
C ASN A 62 -2.09 22.23 5.17
N PHE A 63 -1.40 21.36 4.44
CA PHE A 63 -0.28 21.78 3.59
C PHE A 63 -0.76 22.74 2.49
N ASN A 64 -1.90 22.46 1.86
CA ASN A 64 -2.50 23.36 0.88
C ASN A 64 -2.94 24.68 1.50
N HIS A 65 -3.49 24.66 2.71
CA HIS A 65 -3.87 25.90 3.39
C HIS A 65 -2.66 26.83 3.64
N VAL A 66 -1.52 26.27 4.02
CA VAL A 66 -0.31 27.05 4.36
C VAL A 66 0.51 27.42 3.13
N TYR A 67 0.65 26.51 2.15
CA TYR A 67 1.59 26.64 1.03
C TYR A 67 0.91 26.74 -0.34
N LYS A 68 -0.43 26.72 -0.41
CA LYS A 68 -1.22 26.73 -1.66
C LYS A 68 -0.84 25.62 -2.65
N HIS A 69 -0.41 24.48 -2.11
CA HIS A 69 -0.01 23.30 -2.86
C HIS A 69 -0.58 22.04 -2.19
N ASN A 70 -1.15 21.12 -2.95
CA ASN A 70 -1.56 19.81 -2.46
C ASN A 70 -0.48 18.79 -2.82
N PRO A 71 0.28 18.23 -1.85
CA PRO A 71 1.26 17.20 -2.14
C PRO A 71 0.63 15.89 -2.65
N ILE A 72 -0.58 15.53 -2.20
CA ILE A 72 -1.28 14.30 -2.58
C ILE A 72 -2.22 14.57 -3.76
N HIS A 73 -2.03 13.84 -4.86
CA HIS A 73 -2.98 13.82 -5.97
C HIS A 73 -4.18 12.93 -5.63
N HIS A 74 -3.92 11.69 -5.21
CA HIS A 74 -4.96 10.75 -4.77
C HIS A 74 -4.39 9.63 -3.90
N MET A 75 -5.29 8.91 -3.23
CA MET A 75 -4.94 7.73 -2.44
C MET A 75 -5.78 6.53 -2.86
N GLU A 76 -5.16 5.35 -2.85
CA GLU A 76 -5.83 4.06 -2.98
C GLU A 76 -5.57 3.22 -1.73
N ARG A 77 -6.61 2.65 -1.15
CA ARG A 77 -6.50 1.79 0.04
C ARG A 77 -6.98 0.38 -0.29
N ARG A 78 -6.38 -0.61 0.34
CA ARG A 78 -6.85 -2.00 0.27
C ARG A 78 -6.44 -2.78 1.51
N VAL A 79 -7.31 -3.69 1.92
CA VAL A 79 -6.92 -4.81 2.78
C VAL A 79 -6.53 -5.97 1.87
N LYS A 80 -5.55 -6.77 2.29
CA LYS A 80 -5.08 -7.91 1.51
C LYS A 80 -6.13 -9.03 1.55
N GLU A 81 -6.61 -9.43 0.37
CA GLU A 81 -7.51 -10.59 0.22
C GLU A 81 -6.98 -11.84 0.94
N MET A 82 -7.90 -12.59 1.56
CA MET A 82 -7.58 -13.77 2.37
C MET A 82 -6.76 -14.78 1.55
N ASN A 83 -7.18 -15.07 0.32
CA ASN A 83 -6.43 -15.93 -0.61
C ASN A 83 -4.97 -15.48 -0.81
N SER A 84 -4.74 -14.18 -0.96
CA SER A 84 -3.40 -13.62 -1.14
C SER A 84 -2.58 -13.65 0.15
N LEU A 85 -3.24 -13.55 1.31
CA LEU A 85 -2.63 -13.67 2.63
C LEU A 85 -2.19 -15.12 2.91
N ILE A 86 -3.07 -16.10 2.69
CA ILE A 86 -2.79 -17.54 2.85
C ILE A 86 -1.61 -17.96 1.95
N LYS A 87 -1.64 -17.58 0.66
CA LYS A 87 -0.50 -17.84 -0.27
C LYS A 87 0.81 -17.23 0.23
N LYS A 88 0.76 -16.06 0.88
CA LYS A 88 1.94 -15.38 1.41
C LYS A 88 2.47 -16.06 2.68
N LEU A 89 1.60 -16.56 3.55
CA LEU A 89 1.95 -17.38 4.72
C LEU A 89 2.63 -18.68 4.28
N HIS A 90 2.04 -19.40 3.31
CA HIS A 90 2.64 -20.60 2.73
C HIS A 90 4.03 -20.36 2.14
N ARG A 91 4.19 -19.31 1.32
CA ARG A 91 5.49 -18.98 0.72
C ARG A 91 6.55 -18.66 1.79
N LYS A 92 6.13 -18.18 2.96
CA LYS A 92 7.00 -17.88 4.09
C LYS A 92 7.15 -19.06 5.07
N GLN A 93 6.51 -20.20 4.79
CA GLN A 93 6.49 -21.39 5.66
C GLN A 93 5.98 -21.06 7.07
N LEU A 94 4.95 -20.22 7.16
CA LEU A 94 4.30 -19.83 8.40
C LEU A 94 2.95 -20.53 8.57
N ASP A 95 2.50 -20.66 9.82
CA ASP A 95 1.20 -21.23 10.13
C ASP A 95 0.07 -20.39 9.51
N ILE A 96 -0.96 -21.09 9.02
CA ILE A 96 -2.16 -20.46 8.43
C ILE A 96 -3.11 -20.11 9.56
N SER A 97 -2.84 -19.00 10.24
CA SER A 97 -3.70 -18.44 11.28
C SER A 97 -3.69 -16.91 11.25
N ALA A 98 -4.71 -16.31 11.84
CA ALA A 98 -4.81 -14.84 11.95
C ALA A 98 -3.71 -14.27 12.84
N GLU A 99 -3.31 -14.98 13.89
CA GLU A 99 -2.22 -14.62 14.80
C GLU A 99 -0.88 -14.58 14.06
N SER A 100 -0.58 -15.66 13.32
CA SER A 100 0.64 -15.77 12.50
C SER A 100 0.69 -14.68 11.43
N ALA A 101 -0.44 -14.43 10.76
CA ALA A 101 -0.58 -13.33 9.80
C ALA A 101 -0.28 -11.98 10.44
N ARG A 102 -0.90 -11.70 11.58
CA ARG A 102 -0.76 -10.43 12.30
C ARG A 102 0.68 -10.17 12.75
N GLU A 103 1.40 -11.20 13.17
CA GLU A 103 2.77 -11.07 13.67
C GLU A 103 3.79 -10.89 12.53
N HIS A 104 3.62 -11.60 11.41
CA HIS A 104 4.66 -11.72 10.39
C HIS A 104 4.40 -10.95 9.09
N ILE A 105 3.15 -10.54 8.82
CA ILE A 105 2.74 -9.93 7.56
C ILE A 105 2.42 -8.45 7.77
N LEU A 106 3.35 -7.59 7.32
CA LEU A 106 3.28 -6.14 7.53
C LEU A 106 2.43 -5.37 6.49
N ASP A 107 2.01 -6.02 5.40
CA ASP A 107 1.27 -5.45 4.27
C ASP A 107 -0.16 -6.00 4.18
N ILE A 108 -0.77 -6.32 5.33
CA ILE A 108 -2.19 -6.67 5.40
C ILE A 108 -3.02 -5.43 5.08
N ALA A 109 -2.78 -4.31 5.76
CA ALA A 109 -3.25 -2.99 5.35
C ALA A 109 -2.22 -2.34 4.42
N GLY A 110 -2.67 -1.98 3.22
CA GLY A 110 -1.87 -1.23 2.25
C GLY A 110 -2.57 0.04 1.81
N ILE A 111 -1.87 1.16 1.90
CA ILE A 111 -2.28 2.43 1.29
C ILE A 111 -1.23 2.88 0.27
N ARG A 112 -1.70 3.31 -0.89
CA ARG A 112 -0.89 3.93 -1.93
C ARG A 112 -1.20 5.42 -1.90
N VAL A 113 -0.15 6.22 -1.76
CA VAL A 113 -0.23 7.69 -1.80
C VAL A 113 0.44 8.14 -3.08
N VAL A 114 -0.33 8.66 -4.02
CA VAL A 114 0.17 9.19 -5.29
C VAL A 114 0.30 10.70 -5.15
N CYS A 115 1.53 11.20 -5.24
CA CYS A 115 1.89 12.60 -5.07
C CYS A 115 2.02 13.31 -6.43
N ASN A 116 1.84 14.62 -6.43
CA ASN A 116 1.97 15.44 -7.64
C ASN A 116 3.43 15.53 -8.12
N TYR A 117 4.37 15.76 -7.19
CA TYR A 117 5.78 15.89 -7.51
C TYR A 117 6.68 14.97 -6.68
N LEU A 118 7.96 14.90 -7.05
CA LEU A 118 8.93 14.00 -6.45
C LEU A 118 9.25 14.37 -4.99
N GLU A 119 9.39 15.66 -4.70
CA GLU A 119 9.71 16.14 -3.35
C GLU A 119 8.57 15.92 -2.36
N ASP A 120 7.33 15.99 -2.84
CA ASP A 120 6.11 15.76 -2.06
C ASP A 120 6.15 14.39 -1.35
N ILE A 121 6.76 13.39 -1.98
CA ILE A 121 6.94 12.05 -1.39
C ILE A 121 7.64 12.12 -0.03
N TYR A 122 8.74 12.88 0.03
CA TYR A 122 9.55 12.99 1.25
C TYR A 122 8.93 13.99 2.24
N VAL A 123 8.18 14.98 1.74
CA VAL A 123 7.39 15.88 2.58
C VAL A 123 6.31 15.10 3.32
N ILE A 124 5.53 14.26 2.63
CA ILE A 124 4.51 13.39 3.23
C ILE A 124 5.13 12.43 4.24
N GLU A 125 6.22 11.74 3.89
CA GLU A 125 6.95 10.87 4.83
C GLU A 125 7.33 11.62 6.10
N LYS A 126 7.98 12.78 5.96
CA LYS A 126 8.46 13.57 7.10
C LYS A 126 7.33 14.07 7.98
N MET A 127 6.22 14.54 7.40
CA MET A 127 5.08 15.04 8.16
C MET A 127 4.36 13.92 8.91
N LEU A 128 4.17 12.76 8.27
CA LEU A 128 3.50 11.63 8.89
C LEU A 128 4.33 11.06 10.06
N LEU A 129 5.64 10.91 9.88
CA LEU A 129 6.54 10.37 10.91
C LEU A 129 6.84 11.34 12.07
N LYS A 130 6.39 12.59 11.98
CA LYS A 130 6.46 13.55 13.10
C LYS A 130 5.32 13.37 14.10
N GLN A 131 4.26 12.66 13.75
CA GLN A 131 3.13 12.44 14.65
C GLN A 131 3.53 11.48 15.77
N GLU A 132 3.21 11.82 17.02
CA GLU A 132 3.69 11.10 18.22
C GLU A 132 3.20 9.64 18.28
N ASP A 133 2.04 9.36 17.68
CA ASP A 133 1.39 8.05 17.67
C ASP A 133 1.72 7.21 16.42
N VAL A 134 2.58 7.71 15.52
CA VAL A 134 3.03 7.01 14.32
C VAL A 134 4.47 6.51 14.50
N LYS A 135 4.64 5.19 14.58
CA LYS A 135 5.97 4.57 14.74
C LYS A 135 6.45 3.93 13.44
N LEU A 136 7.60 4.38 12.92
CA LEU A 136 8.25 3.71 11.78
C LEU A 136 8.74 2.31 12.18
N LEU A 137 8.29 1.29 11.45
CA LEU A 137 8.73 -0.11 11.59
C LEU A 137 9.74 -0.50 10.52
N LYS A 138 9.57 -0.01 9.29
CA LYS A 138 10.42 -0.36 8.15
C LYS A 138 10.41 0.74 7.10
N ARG A 139 11.56 0.98 6.47
CA ARG A 139 11.71 1.92 5.34
C ARG A 139 12.50 1.27 4.21
N LYS A 140 12.02 1.41 2.98
CA LYS A 140 12.69 0.97 1.75
C LYS A 140 12.50 2.03 0.67
N ASP A 141 13.60 2.56 0.18
CA ASP A 141 13.61 3.70 -0.75
C ASP A 141 14.00 3.23 -2.15
N TYR A 142 13.01 2.81 -2.93
CA TYR A 142 13.21 2.41 -4.33
C TYR A 142 13.28 3.60 -5.29
N ILE A 143 13.18 4.83 -4.78
CA ILE A 143 13.41 6.02 -5.59
C ILE A 143 14.91 6.26 -5.70
N LYS A 144 15.62 6.21 -4.56
CA LYS A 144 17.09 6.31 -4.51
C LYS A 144 17.78 5.07 -5.06
N ASN A 145 17.23 3.88 -4.77
CA ASN A 145 17.76 2.60 -5.24
C ASN A 145 16.67 1.84 -6.01
N PRO A 146 16.39 2.20 -7.27
CA PRO A 146 15.41 1.50 -8.09
C PRO A 146 15.69 0.00 -8.18
N LYS A 147 14.64 -0.80 -8.34
CA LYS A 147 14.83 -2.23 -8.64
C LYS A 147 15.37 -2.40 -10.05
N ASP A 148 15.96 -3.57 -10.32
CA ASP A 148 16.52 -3.91 -11.63
C ASP A 148 15.53 -3.77 -12.79
N ASN A 149 14.23 -3.95 -12.53
CA ASN A 149 13.17 -3.79 -13.52
C ASN A 149 12.74 -2.33 -13.76
N GLY A 150 13.33 -1.35 -13.09
CA GLY A 150 12.96 0.07 -13.20
C GLY A 150 11.94 0.56 -12.17
N TYR A 151 11.44 -0.33 -11.30
CA TYR A 151 10.44 0.05 -10.29
C TYR A 151 10.97 1.09 -9.29
N ARG A 152 10.18 2.16 -9.08
CA ARG A 152 10.43 3.24 -8.13
C ARG A 152 9.20 3.50 -7.25
N SER A 153 9.43 3.64 -5.94
CA SER A 153 8.46 4.08 -4.91
C SER A 153 9.16 4.12 -3.56
N LEU A 154 8.70 4.97 -2.65
CA LEU A 154 9.09 4.92 -1.25
C LEU A 154 8.11 4.03 -0.48
N HIS A 155 8.61 2.98 0.16
CA HIS A 155 7.82 2.08 1.01
C HIS A 155 8.17 2.31 2.47
N ILE A 156 7.19 2.73 3.26
CA ILE A 156 7.29 2.76 4.71
C ILE A 156 6.25 1.83 5.32
N VAL A 157 6.61 1.14 6.38
CA VAL A 157 5.65 0.44 7.25
C VAL A 157 5.62 1.21 8.55
N VAL A 158 4.44 1.66 8.94
CA VAL A 158 4.23 2.38 10.21
C VAL A 158 3.28 1.61 11.11
N SER A 159 3.44 1.75 12.42
CA SER A 159 2.48 1.26 13.40
C SER A 159 1.66 2.42 13.93
N ILE A 160 0.34 2.23 14.00
CA ILE A 160 -0.61 3.17 14.59
C ILE A 160 -1.54 2.47 15.59
N PRO A 161 -2.01 3.18 16.63
CA PRO A 161 -3.06 2.67 17.51
C PRO A 161 -4.43 2.72 16.83
N VAL A 162 -5.21 1.65 16.98
CA VAL A 162 -6.62 1.58 16.60
C VAL A 162 -7.43 1.32 17.87
N PHE A 163 -8.33 2.24 18.19
CA PHE A 163 -9.16 2.20 19.38
C PHE A 163 -10.46 1.45 19.07
N LEU A 164 -10.59 0.23 19.57
CA LEU A 164 -11.79 -0.59 19.46
C LEU A 164 -12.66 -0.43 20.72
N SER A 165 -13.86 -1.02 20.70
CA SER A 165 -14.82 -0.91 21.80
C SER A 165 -14.30 -1.44 23.15
N ASN A 166 -13.39 -2.42 23.14
CA ASN A 166 -12.91 -3.10 24.34
C ASN A 166 -11.38 -3.13 24.50
N LYS A 167 -10.62 -2.67 23.51
CA LYS A 167 -9.15 -2.71 23.53
C LYS A 167 -8.53 -1.71 22.55
N VAL A 168 -7.24 -1.48 22.70
CA VAL A 168 -6.43 -0.71 21.74
C VAL A 168 -5.45 -1.66 21.06
N GLU A 169 -5.43 -1.66 19.74
CA GLU A 169 -4.54 -2.51 18.95
C GLU A 169 -3.53 -1.66 18.18
N LYS A 170 -2.24 -1.98 18.28
CA LYS A 170 -1.20 -1.33 17.47
C LYS A 170 -0.95 -2.17 16.22
N LEU A 171 -1.19 -1.59 15.04
CA LEU A 171 -1.23 -2.34 13.79
C LEU A 171 -0.28 -1.76 12.76
N PRO A 172 0.43 -2.62 11.99
CA PRO A 172 1.26 -2.18 10.89
C PRO A 172 0.40 -1.79 9.67
N VAL A 173 0.75 -0.68 9.03
CA VAL A 173 0.20 -0.27 7.73
C VAL A 173 1.37 -0.02 6.78
N GLU A 174 1.34 -0.70 5.63
CA GLU A 174 2.29 -0.44 4.54
C GLU A 174 1.79 0.76 3.71
N ILE A 175 2.62 1.79 3.61
CA ILE A 175 2.37 3.01 2.85
C ILE A 175 3.36 3.02 1.68
N GLN A 176 2.83 2.99 0.46
CA GLN A 176 3.60 3.09 -0.78
C GLN A 176 3.41 4.49 -1.37
N ILE A 177 4.40 5.35 -1.19
CA ILE A 177 4.38 6.74 -1.64
C ILE A 177 5.12 6.82 -2.98
N ARG A 178 4.52 7.46 -3.98
CA ARG A 178 5.04 7.52 -5.35
C ARG A 178 4.50 8.74 -6.09
N THR A 179 5.09 9.11 -7.21
CA THR A 179 4.55 10.12 -8.13
C THR A 179 3.50 9.52 -9.07
N ILE A 180 2.79 10.39 -9.82
CA ILE A 180 1.83 9.98 -10.85
C ILE A 180 2.51 9.11 -11.93
N GLY A 181 3.69 9.49 -12.41
CA GLY A 181 4.44 8.75 -13.42
C GLY A 181 4.90 7.38 -12.90
N MET A 182 5.36 7.31 -11.65
CA MET A 182 5.71 6.03 -11.01
C MET A 182 4.48 5.11 -10.88
N ASP A 183 3.29 5.65 -10.59
CA ASP A 183 2.07 4.84 -10.51
C ASP A 183 1.61 4.33 -11.87
N MET A 184 1.67 5.18 -12.90
CA MET A 184 1.38 4.80 -14.29
C MET A 184 2.28 3.65 -14.73
N TRP A 185 3.59 3.78 -14.51
CA TRP A 185 4.57 2.75 -14.84
C TRP A 185 4.30 1.44 -14.09
N ALA A 186 4.13 1.51 -12.76
CA ALA A 186 3.91 0.33 -11.93
C ALA A 186 2.60 -0.41 -12.28
N SER A 187 1.57 0.34 -12.70
CA SER A 187 0.30 -0.23 -13.15
C SER A 187 0.46 -1.02 -14.46
N LEU A 188 1.27 -0.53 -15.40
CA LEU A 188 1.58 -1.23 -16.64
C LEU A 188 2.42 -2.50 -16.38
N GLU A 189 3.50 -2.39 -15.61
CA GLU A 189 4.36 -3.54 -15.25
C GLU A 189 3.54 -4.64 -14.58
N HIS A 190 2.69 -4.28 -13.63
CA HIS A 190 1.83 -5.24 -12.93
C HIS A 190 0.85 -5.90 -13.89
N LYS A 191 0.27 -5.18 -14.86
CA LYS A 191 -0.65 -5.77 -15.84
C LYS A 191 0.06 -6.78 -16.74
N ILE A 192 1.27 -6.46 -17.21
CA ILE A 192 2.08 -7.35 -18.04
C ILE A 192 2.43 -8.63 -17.26
N ARG A 193 2.92 -8.50 -16.03
CA ARG A 193 3.36 -9.64 -15.21
C ARG A 193 2.23 -10.60 -14.82
N TYR A 194 1.00 -10.12 -14.66
CA TYR A 194 -0.11 -10.94 -14.15
C TYR A 194 -1.15 -11.37 -15.20
N LYS A 195 -1.29 -10.67 -16.34
CA LYS A 195 -2.33 -10.99 -17.33
C LYS A 195 -1.81 -11.54 -18.66
N ASN A 196 -0.52 -11.42 -18.94
CA ASN A 196 0.05 -12.03 -20.14
C ASN A 196 0.78 -13.32 -19.78
N ASN A 197 0.43 -14.42 -20.46
CA ASN A 197 1.28 -15.60 -20.59
C ASN A 197 2.54 -15.33 -21.45
N ALA A 198 2.79 -14.08 -21.84
CA ALA A 198 4.00 -13.66 -22.54
C ALA A 198 5.14 -13.53 -21.54
N SER A 199 6.37 -13.83 -21.96
CA SER A 199 7.51 -13.62 -21.08
C SER A 199 7.60 -12.14 -20.74
N THR A 200 7.62 -11.81 -19.44
CA THR A 200 7.88 -10.45 -18.97
C THR A 200 9.22 -9.93 -19.51
N ASP A 201 10.11 -10.85 -19.92
CA ASP A 201 11.41 -10.55 -20.51
C ASP A 201 11.32 -9.77 -21.82
N ASP A 202 10.30 -10.01 -22.66
CA ASP A 202 10.18 -9.38 -23.99
C ASP A 202 10.02 -7.86 -23.91
N TYR A 203 9.47 -7.36 -22.79
CA TYR A 203 9.22 -5.94 -22.56
C TYR A 203 10.12 -5.35 -21.48
N SER A 204 11.07 -6.12 -20.93
CA SER A 204 11.87 -5.72 -19.77
C SER A 204 12.69 -4.46 -20.05
N ASP A 205 13.40 -4.42 -21.18
CA ASP A 205 14.24 -3.27 -21.54
C ASP A 205 13.38 -2.04 -21.87
N MET A 206 12.29 -2.21 -22.64
CA MET A 206 11.34 -1.14 -22.92
C MET A 206 10.70 -0.56 -21.65
N LEU A 207 10.36 -1.41 -20.67
CA LEU A 207 9.83 -0.96 -19.40
C LEU A 207 10.88 -0.16 -18.62
N LYS A 208 12.15 -0.58 -18.62
CA LYS A 208 13.22 0.19 -17.98
C LYS A 208 13.41 1.56 -18.63
N ASP A 209 13.40 1.61 -19.97
CA ASP A 209 13.53 2.87 -20.72
C ASP A 209 12.37 3.81 -20.38
N CYS A 210 11.13 3.31 -20.39
CA CYS A 210 9.97 4.07 -19.94
C CYS A 210 10.12 4.60 -18.50
N ALA A 211 10.69 3.81 -17.59
CA ALA A 211 10.91 4.25 -16.21
C ALA A 211 11.94 5.40 -16.12
N LEU A 212 12.98 5.37 -16.96
CA LEU A 212 13.99 6.42 -17.04
C LEU A 212 13.42 7.70 -17.65
N GLU A 213 12.69 7.59 -18.77
CA GLU A 213 12.04 8.73 -19.42
C GLU A 213 11.03 9.43 -18.50
N ILE A 214 10.21 8.66 -17.79
CA ILE A 214 9.28 9.20 -16.80
C ILE A 214 10.04 9.95 -15.70
N ALA A 215 11.12 9.37 -15.18
CA ALA A 215 11.91 10.01 -14.13
C ALA A 215 12.53 11.34 -14.60
N ASP A 216 13.01 11.40 -15.84
CA ASP A 216 13.58 12.61 -16.42
C ASP A 216 12.54 13.71 -16.62
N VAL A 217 11.35 13.35 -17.12
CA VAL A 217 10.23 14.29 -17.28
C VAL A 217 9.77 14.82 -15.92
N GLU A 218 9.56 13.94 -14.94
CA GLU A 218 9.14 14.35 -13.59
C GLU A 218 10.20 15.22 -12.89
N SER A 219 11.50 14.96 -13.11
CA SER A 219 12.57 15.81 -12.59
C SER A 219 12.54 17.22 -13.18
N LYS A 220 12.24 17.35 -14.49
CA LYS A 220 12.08 18.65 -15.14
C LYS A 220 10.84 19.38 -14.60
N MET A 221 9.72 18.67 -14.45
CA MET A 221 8.49 19.24 -13.89
C MET A 221 8.68 19.71 -12.44
N GLN A 222 9.38 18.93 -11.60
CA GLN A 222 9.76 19.33 -10.24
C GLN A 222 10.59 20.62 -10.24
N SER A 223 11.57 20.73 -11.14
CA SER A 223 12.44 21.91 -11.22
C SER A 223 11.64 23.17 -11.54
N ILE A 224 10.70 23.08 -12.49
CA ILE A 224 9.81 24.17 -12.85
C ILE A 224 8.88 24.53 -11.67
N HIS A 225 8.29 23.53 -11.02
CA HIS A 225 7.42 23.74 -9.86
C HIS A 225 8.13 24.46 -8.71
N SER A 226 9.36 24.04 -8.40
CA SER A 226 10.19 24.63 -7.36
C SER A 226 10.53 26.09 -7.69
N ALA A 227 10.93 26.37 -8.94
CA ALA A 227 11.25 27.72 -9.40
C ALA A 227 10.05 28.69 -9.34
N ILE A 228 8.82 28.22 -9.55
CA ILE A 228 7.62 29.06 -9.45
C ILE A 228 7.21 29.28 -7.98
N SER A 229 7.42 28.27 -7.13
CA SER A 229 7.05 28.32 -5.72
C SER A 229 7.98 29.21 -4.90
N ASP A 230 9.27 29.25 -5.20
CA ASP A 230 10.26 30.12 -4.52
C ASP A 230 10.12 31.61 -4.86
N ASN A 231 9.38 31.94 -5.92
CA ASN A 231 9.13 33.30 -6.38
C ASN A 231 7.84 33.93 -5.81
N ASN A 232 7.15 33.24 -4.89
CA ASN A 232 5.95 33.71 -4.18
C ASN A 232 6.19 33.81 -2.69
#